data_AF-A0A0B6ZG77-F1
#
_entry.id   AF-A0A0B6ZG77-F1
#
_cell.length_a   1.000
_cell.length_b   1.000
_cell.length_c   1.000
_cell.angle_alpha   90.00
_cell.angle_beta   90.00
_cell.angle_gamma   90.00
#
_symmetry.space_group_name_H-M   'P 1'
#
loop_
_entity.id
_entity.type
_entity.pdbx_description
1 polymer ?
#
loop_
_entity_poly.entity_id
_entity_poly.type
_entity_poly.pdbx_seq_one_letter_code
_entity_poly.pdbx_strand_id
1 'polypeptide(L)'
;MLGTCERLQADDGSAQTAGKNSQTRKFENTPADINLRMGYGTGQRVAFAGLVIGFLLCTTGCIAPYWQTGSVNINKLASIVGESLPVIGEFDLAGMNGGLWWYCWDVLGEKECKAYDEPDTGDWIIRIVSAVNVLLTLICSLAALCRTCCCAGGKTIFHGIMTFIAGGTGIAAVGLFAGTVSEGFAMKVKLLEYGWAFYVYVAGAVIVTMVSFMLCFASPDNPLTPMIINSMGHILPNGRYARMADDRLPLEQTDTDVHVNLRYPQVQSY
;
A
#
# COMPACT_ATOMS: atom_id res chain seq x y z
N MET A 1 -17.19 9.47 4.36
CA MET A 1 -16.66 9.98 5.63
C MET A 1 -15.43 10.84 5.35
N LEU A 2 -15.64 12.09 4.99
CA LEU A 2 -14.60 13.10 4.82
C LEU A 2 -14.66 13.96 6.08
N GLY A 3 -13.77 13.70 7.03
CA GLY A 3 -13.62 14.54 8.20
C GLY A 3 -13.09 15.90 7.76
N THR A 4 -13.90 16.93 7.95
CA THR A 4 -13.50 18.33 7.77
C THR A 4 -12.32 18.63 8.69
N CYS A 5 -11.16 18.94 8.12
CA CYS A 5 -10.10 19.63 8.83
C CYS A 5 -10.64 21.02 9.20
N GLU A 6 -11.19 21.13 10.41
CA GLU A 6 -11.55 22.42 10.99
C GLU A 6 -10.31 23.29 11.08
N ARG A 7 -10.40 24.45 10.42
CA ARG A 7 -9.45 25.54 10.48
C ARG A 7 -9.25 25.94 11.94
N LEU A 8 -8.01 25.88 12.43
CA LEU A 8 -7.57 26.75 13.50
C LEU A 8 -7.79 28.20 13.03
N GLN A 9 -8.84 28.84 13.54
CA GLN A 9 -8.97 30.29 13.49
C GLN A 9 -7.86 30.87 14.36
N ALA A 10 -7.01 31.68 13.72
CA ALA A 10 -6.08 32.56 14.38
C ALA A 10 -6.90 33.59 15.17
N ASP A 11 -6.73 33.57 16.48
CA ASP A 11 -7.26 34.58 17.39
C ASP A 11 -6.34 35.80 17.29
N ASP A 12 -6.71 36.75 16.42
CA ASP A 12 -6.15 38.09 16.38
C ASP A 12 -6.75 38.90 17.53
N GLY A 13 -5.95 39.23 18.54
CA GLY A 13 -6.32 40.30 19.46
C GLY A 13 -5.73 40.24 20.85
N SER A 14 -4.50 40.72 21.03
CA SER A 14 -4.22 41.55 22.21
C SER A 14 -3.03 42.48 21.97
N ALA A 15 -3.34 43.77 22.09
CA ALA A 15 -2.42 44.87 21.95
C ALA A 15 -1.50 45.02 23.17
N GLN A 16 -0.23 45.28 22.86
CA GLN A 16 0.72 46.19 23.52
C GLN A 16 0.56 46.50 25.02
N THR A 17 1.64 46.29 25.78
CA THR A 17 2.23 47.39 26.57
C THR A 17 3.73 47.22 26.81
N ALA A 18 4.40 48.37 26.84
CA ALA A 18 5.84 48.55 26.69
C ALA A 18 6.64 48.26 27.96
N GLY A 19 7.83 47.67 27.79
CA GLY A 19 8.86 47.57 28.82
C GLY A 19 10.24 47.57 28.18
N LYS A 20 10.85 48.76 28.07
CA LYS A 20 12.25 48.96 27.68
C LYS A 20 13.16 48.29 28.72
N ASN A 21 14.00 47.35 28.30
CA ASN A 21 15.37 47.29 28.79
C ASN A 21 16.30 46.61 27.79
N SER A 22 17.29 47.40 27.41
CA SER A 22 18.38 47.10 26.49
C SER A 22 19.36 46.13 27.13
N GLN A 23 19.43 44.91 26.61
CA GLN A 23 20.66 44.12 26.60
C GLN A 23 20.82 43.52 25.22
N THR A 24 21.70 44.15 24.44
CA THR A 24 22.25 43.66 23.18
C THR A 24 23.09 42.40 23.44
N ARG A 25 22.44 41.26 23.67
CA ARG A 25 23.06 39.97 23.36
C ARG A 25 23.03 39.81 21.85
N LYS A 26 24.21 39.77 21.24
CA LYS A 26 24.40 39.17 19.91
C LYS A 26 23.97 37.70 20.03
N PHE A 27 22.69 37.43 19.81
CA PHE A 27 22.24 36.11 19.43
C PHE A 27 22.71 35.91 18.00
N GLU A 28 23.76 35.13 17.88
CA GLU A 28 24.19 34.53 16.63
C GLU A 28 22.99 33.74 16.12
N ASN A 29 22.29 34.31 15.15
CA ASN A 29 21.24 33.65 14.37
C ASN A 29 21.91 32.54 13.56
N THR A 30 22.32 31.48 14.24
CA THR A 30 22.43 30.19 13.61
C THR A 30 20.99 29.90 13.21
N PRO A 31 20.64 29.79 11.91
CA PRO A 31 19.37 29.24 11.55
C PRO A 31 19.35 27.89 12.26
N ALA A 32 18.53 27.78 13.30
CA ALA A 32 18.13 26.49 13.78
C ALA A 32 17.59 25.84 12.52
N ASP A 33 18.36 24.93 11.93
CA ASP A 33 17.88 24.01 10.93
C ASP A 33 16.73 23.33 11.65
N ILE A 34 15.54 23.90 11.46
CA ILE A 34 14.27 23.32 11.80
C ILE A 34 14.22 22.11 10.89
N ASN A 35 14.92 21.07 11.35
CA ASN A 35 14.58 19.69 11.16
C ASN A 35 13.17 19.58 11.76
N LEU A 36 12.19 20.15 11.05
CA LEU A 36 10.79 19.77 11.02
C LEU A 36 10.78 18.35 10.44
N ARG A 37 11.48 17.45 11.13
CA ARG A 37 11.34 16.02 11.00
C ARG A 37 9.95 15.78 11.53
N MET A 38 8.96 15.90 10.66
CA MET A 38 7.64 15.33 10.86
C MET A 38 7.87 13.94 11.43
N GLY A 39 7.50 13.80 12.72
CA GLY A 39 7.82 12.66 13.59
C GLY A 39 7.07 11.40 13.19
N TYR A 40 7.07 11.06 11.92
CA TYR A 40 6.70 9.75 11.43
C TYR A 40 7.78 8.78 11.87
N GLY A 41 7.38 7.83 12.71
CA GLY A 41 8.24 6.71 13.07
C GLY A 41 8.71 5.99 11.81
N THR A 42 9.93 5.45 11.83
CA THR A 42 10.54 4.75 10.69
C THR A 42 9.61 3.67 10.12
N GLY A 43 8.86 2.96 10.99
CA GLY A 43 7.88 1.96 10.57
C GLY A 43 6.74 2.50 9.71
N GLN A 44 6.22 3.68 10.00
CA GLN A 44 5.14 4.30 9.20
C GLN A 44 5.63 4.70 7.80
N ARG A 45 6.89 5.17 7.70
CA ARG A 45 7.51 5.51 6.41
C ARG A 45 7.73 4.27 5.55
N VAL A 46 8.23 3.19 6.16
CA VAL A 46 8.41 1.90 5.47
C VAL A 46 7.06 1.33 5.03
N ALA A 47 6.04 1.39 5.90
CA ALA A 47 4.69 0.95 5.56
C ALA A 47 4.10 1.75 4.38
N PHE A 48 4.26 3.07 4.37
CA PHE A 48 3.82 3.91 3.24
C PHE A 48 4.54 3.54 1.93
N ALA A 49 5.86 3.39 1.96
CA ALA A 49 6.62 2.97 0.79
C ALA A 49 6.17 1.58 0.29
N GLY A 50 5.97 0.63 1.19
CA GLY A 50 5.44 -0.69 0.87
C GLY A 50 4.05 -0.64 0.24
N LEU A 51 3.16 0.23 0.74
CA LEU A 51 1.82 0.41 0.18
C LEU A 51 1.87 0.90 -1.27
N VAL A 52 2.72 1.89 -1.56
CA VAL A 52 2.91 2.43 -2.92
C VAL A 52 3.48 1.36 -3.85
N ILE A 53 4.50 0.61 -3.40
CA ILE A 53 5.07 -0.50 -4.18
C ILE A 53 4.00 -1.56 -4.46
N GLY A 54 3.24 -1.96 -3.44
CA GLY A 54 2.15 -2.92 -3.58
C GLY A 54 1.07 -2.45 -4.56
N PHE A 55 0.68 -1.17 -4.49
CA PHE A 55 -0.24 -0.55 -5.45
C PHE A 55 0.27 -0.64 -6.89
N LEU A 56 1.53 -0.27 -7.13
CA LEU A 56 2.14 -0.31 -8.46
C LEU A 56 2.17 -1.75 -9.00
N LEU A 57 2.60 -2.71 -8.19
CA LEU A 57 2.64 -4.13 -8.59
C LEU A 57 1.24 -4.68 -8.90
N CYS A 58 0.25 -4.42 -8.04
CA CYS A 58 -1.15 -4.81 -8.30
C CYS A 58 -1.68 -4.17 -9.59
N THR A 59 -1.35 -2.90 -9.86
CA THR A 59 -1.79 -2.20 -11.07
C THR A 59 -1.12 -2.77 -12.31
N THR A 60 0.20 -2.97 -12.29
CA THR A 60 0.96 -3.58 -13.39
C THR A 60 0.45 -4.98 -13.69
N GLY A 61 0.25 -5.80 -12.65
CA GLY A 61 -0.33 -7.13 -12.78
C GLY A 61 -1.72 -7.06 -13.41
N CYS A 62 -2.62 -6.22 -12.89
CA CYS A 62 -4.01 -6.12 -13.36
C CYS A 62 -4.13 -5.73 -14.85
N ILE A 63 -3.25 -4.87 -15.35
CA ILE A 63 -3.30 -4.35 -16.72
C ILE A 63 -2.58 -5.29 -17.72
N ALA A 64 -1.55 -6.03 -17.30
CA ALA A 64 -0.70 -6.76 -18.24
C ALA A 64 -1.34 -8.05 -18.81
N PRO A 65 -1.14 -8.36 -20.12
CA PRO A 65 -1.70 -9.54 -20.79
C PRO A 65 -1.02 -10.88 -20.52
N TYR A 66 -0.41 -11.06 -19.35
CA TYR A 66 0.45 -12.22 -19.08
C TYR A 66 0.11 -12.87 -17.74
N TRP A 67 -1.17 -13.08 -17.49
CA TRP A 67 -1.64 -13.85 -16.34
C TRP A 67 -1.50 -15.35 -16.58
N GLN A 68 -1.73 -15.78 -17.82
CA GLN A 68 -1.62 -17.17 -18.25
C GLN A 68 -0.95 -17.25 -19.61
N THR A 69 -0.21 -18.35 -19.81
CA THR A 69 0.43 -18.68 -21.09
C THR A 69 -0.01 -20.06 -21.53
N GLY A 70 -0.34 -20.20 -22.81
CA GLY A 70 -0.75 -21.47 -23.41
C GLY A 70 -0.39 -21.55 -24.88
N SER A 71 -0.52 -22.74 -25.46
CA SER A 71 -0.39 -22.97 -26.90
C SER A 71 -1.69 -23.57 -27.46
N VAL A 72 -2.02 -23.19 -28.69
CA VAL A 72 -3.16 -23.77 -29.43
C VAL A 72 -2.61 -24.71 -30.50
N ASN A 73 -3.03 -25.98 -30.43
CA ASN A 73 -2.67 -26.96 -31.44
C ASN A 73 -3.56 -26.77 -32.69
N ILE A 74 -2.93 -26.65 -33.86
CA ILE A 74 -3.57 -26.35 -35.17
C ILE A 74 -4.68 -27.35 -35.51
N ASN A 75 -4.53 -28.61 -35.09
CA ASN A 75 -5.50 -29.66 -35.37
C ASN A 75 -6.90 -29.35 -34.84
N LYS A 76 -7.02 -28.55 -33.77
CA LYS A 76 -8.32 -28.07 -33.29
C LYS A 76 -8.80 -26.81 -34.02
N LEU A 77 -7.89 -25.92 -34.41
CA LEU A 77 -8.25 -24.69 -35.13
C LEU A 77 -8.80 -25.00 -36.53
N ALA A 78 -8.21 -25.97 -37.24
CA ALA A 78 -8.68 -26.44 -38.54
C ALA A 78 -10.13 -27.00 -38.48
N SER A 79 -10.52 -27.63 -37.37
CA SER A 79 -11.89 -28.13 -37.17
C SER A 79 -12.95 -27.03 -37.02
N ILE A 80 -12.56 -25.82 -36.60
CA ILE A 80 -13.45 -24.66 -36.45
C ILE A 80 -13.59 -23.90 -37.78
N VAL A 81 -12.53 -23.86 -38.59
CA VAL A 81 -12.52 -23.17 -39.91
C VAL A 81 -13.12 -24.04 -41.02
N GLY A 82 -13.37 -25.34 -40.77
CA GLY A 82 -14.07 -26.22 -41.70
C GLY A 82 -13.22 -26.73 -42.87
N GLU A 83 -11.93 -26.39 -42.91
CA GLU A 83 -10.98 -26.92 -43.88
C GLU A 83 -10.17 -28.06 -43.26
N SER A 84 -10.36 -29.27 -43.77
CA SER A 84 -9.55 -30.44 -43.40
C SER A 84 -8.17 -30.35 -44.05
N LEU A 85 -7.28 -29.55 -43.47
CA LEU A 85 -5.86 -29.56 -43.82
C LEU A 85 -5.25 -30.92 -43.43
N PRO A 86 -4.44 -31.55 -44.30
CA PRO A 86 -3.77 -32.80 -44.01
C PRO A 86 -2.86 -32.62 -42.79
N VAL A 87 -2.82 -33.65 -41.94
CA VAL A 87 -2.11 -33.69 -40.65
C VAL A 87 -0.61 -33.50 -40.87
N ILE A 88 -0.15 -32.23 -40.91
CA ILE A 88 1.27 -31.87 -40.96
C ILE A 88 1.71 -31.61 -39.52
N GLY A 89 2.09 -32.66 -38.79
CA GLY A 89 2.82 -32.59 -37.51
C GLY A 89 2.15 -31.83 -36.34
N GLU A 90 2.58 -32.10 -35.11
CA GLU A 90 2.24 -31.23 -33.97
C GLU A 90 3.10 -29.96 -34.01
N PHE A 91 2.72 -28.99 -34.84
CA PHE A 91 3.31 -27.66 -34.77
C PHE A 91 2.48 -26.81 -33.78
N ASP A 92 3.10 -26.41 -32.66
CA ASP A 92 2.58 -25.35 -31.79
C ASP A 92 2.73 -24.01 -32.54
N LEU A 93 1.72 -23.66 -33.34
CA LEU A 93 1.83 -22.57 -34.31
C LEU A 93 1.52 -21.19 -33.74
N ALA A 94 0.92 -21.12 -32.54
CA ALA A 94 0.55 -19.85 -31.93
C ALA A 94 0.70 -19.89 -30.41
N GLY A 95 1.64 -19.09 -29.90
CA GLY A 95 1.73 -18.78 -28.48
C GLY A 95 0.60 -17.84 -28.09
N MET A 96 -0.10 -18.16 -27.01
CA MET A 96 -1.20 -17.36 -26.50
C MET A 96 -0.89 -16.86 -25.09
N ASN A 97 -1.04 -15.55 -24.90
CA ASN A 97 -0.87 -14.88 -23.62
C ASN A 97 -2.21 -14.24 -23.22
N GLY A 98 -2.79 -14.70 -22.12
CA GLY A 98 -4.04 -14.16 -21.60
C GLY A 98 -3.80 -13.24 -20.42
N GLY A 99 -4.43 -12.06 -20.43
CA GLY A 99 -4.58 -11.19 -19.26
C GLY A 99 -5.99 -11.18 -18.72
N LEU A 100 -6.25 -10.26 -17.79
CA LEU A 100 -7.61 -10.04 -17.28
C LEU A 100 -8.53 -9.42 -18.34
N TRP A 101 -8.05 -8.40 -19.05
CA TRP A 101 -8.90 -7.54 -19.91
C TRP A 101 -8.78 -7.84 -21.40
N TRP A 102 -7.60 -8.30 -21.82
CA TRP A 102 -7.30 -8.62 -23.19
C TRP A 102 -6.35 -9.81 -23.24
N TYR A 103 -6.30 -10.45 -24.38
CA TYR A 103 -5.36 -11.52 -24.69
C TYR A 103 -4.57 -11.13 -25.93
N CYS A 104 -3.41 -11.76 -26.10
CA CYS A 104 -2.60 -11.60 -27.30
C CYS A 104 -2.20 -12.97 -27.82
N TRP A 105 -2.28 -13.15 -29.14
CA TRP A 105 -1.68 -14.29 -29.82
C TRP A 105 -0.48 -13.84 -30.63
N ASP A 106 0.49 -14.74 -30.78
CA ASP A 106 1.66 -14.56 -31.63
C ASP A 106 1.57 -15.57 -32.78
N VAL A 107 1.40 -15.09 -34.01
CA VAL A 107 1.35 -15.92 -35.22
C VAL A 107 2.52 -15.51 -36.11
N LEU A 108 3.48 -16.40 -36.27
CA LEU A 108 4.66 -16.18 -37.13
C LEU A 108 5.48 -14.93 -36.76
N GLY A 109 5.48 -14.51 -35.49
CA GLY A 109 6.20 -13.33 -35.01
C GLY A 109 5.39 -12.02 -35.07
N GLU A 110 4.18 -12.05 -35.64
CA GLU A 110 3.24 -10.95 -35.55
C GLU A 110 2.33 -11.13 -34.33
N LYS A 111 2.38 -10.15 -33.43
CA LYS A 111 1.60 -10.14 -32.21
C LYS A 111 0.36 -9.29 -32.37
N GLU A 112 -0.81 -9.91 -32.28
CA GLU A 112 -2.08 -9.20 -32.22
C GLU A 112 -2.69 -9.34 -30.82
N CYS A 113 -3.26 -8.24 -30.32
CA CYS A 113 -3.95 -8.22 -29.03
C CYS A 113 -5.41 -7.81 -29.24
N LYS A 114 -6.33 -8.55 -28.61
CA LYS A 114 -7.77 -8.29 -28.68
C LYS A 114 -8.39 -8.31 -27.29
N ALA A 115 -9.38 -7.44 -27.08
CA ALA A 115 -10.21 -7.50 -25.89
C ALA A 115 -11.13 -8.73 -25.94
N TYR A 116 -11.58 -9.20 -24.79
CA TYR A 116 -12.58 -10.26 -24.73
C TYR A 116 -13.97 -9.69 -25.08
N ASP A 117 -14.62 -10.21 -26.12
CA ASP A 117 -15.92 -9.73 -26.59
C ASP A 117 -17.06 -10.07 -25.61
N GLU A 118 -17.09 -11.30 -25.08
CA GLU A 118 -18.09 -11.77 -24.13
C GLU A 118 -17.43 -12.64 -23.04
N PRO A 119 -17.07 -12.07 -21.87
CA PRO A 119 -16.52 -12.86 -20.77
C PRO A 119 -17.61 -13.67 -20.07
N ASP A 120 -17.26 -14.90 -19.68
CA ASP A 120 -18.11 -15.71 -18.79
C ASP A 120 -18.32 -14.99 -17.44
N THR A 121 -19.42 -15.30 -16.76
CA THR A 121 -19.76 -14.69 -15.45
C THR A 121 -18.62 -14.85 -14.43
N GLY A 122 -17.91 -15.98 -14.46
CA GLY A 122 -16.76 -16.24 -13.58
C GLY A 122 -15.57 -15.31 -13.84
N ASP A 123 -15.26 -15.06 -15.11
CA ASP A 123 -14.17 -14.19 -15.55
C ASP A 123 -14.44 -12.73 -15.14
N TRP A 124 -15.70 -12.31 -15.23
CA TRP A 124 -16.13 -10.97 -14.80
C TRP A 124 -15.92 -10.73 -13.31
N ILE A 125 -16.18 -11.74 -12.46
CA ILE A 125 -15.96 -11.61 -11.01
C ILE A 125 -14.49 -11.33 -10.72
N ILE A 126 -13.57 -12.04 -11.35
CA ILE A 126 -12.12 -11.85 -11.13
C ILE A 126 -11.68 -10.45 -11.55
N ARG A 127 -12.19 -9.94 -12.68
CA ARG A 127 -11.93 -8.56 -13.14
C ARG A 127 -12.41 -7.53 -12.12
N ILE A 128 -13.64 -7.67 -11.63
CA ILE A 128 -14.24 -6.75 -10.65
C ILE A 128 -13.45 -6.77 -9.35
N VAL A 129 -13.16 -7.96 -8.80
CA VAL A 129 -12.42 -8.09 -7.53
C VAL A 129 -11.01 -7.49 -7.68
N SER A 130 -10.34 -7.72 -8.82
CA SER A 130 -9.01 -7.14 -9.09
C SER A 130 -9.05 -5.61 -9.22
N ALA A 131 -10.06 -5.07 -9.91
CA ALA A 131 -10.25 -3.63 -10.02
C ALA A 131 -10.57 -2.98 -8.66
N VAL A 132 -11.40 -3.63 -7.84
CA VAL A 132 -11.71 -3.19 -6.46
C VAL A 132 -10.46 -3.19 -5.59
N ASN A 133 -9.60 -4.22 -5.67
CA ASN A 133 -8.32 -4.23 -4.96
C ASN A 133 -7.44 -3.02 -5.34
N VAL A 134 -7.25 -2.76 -6.64
CA VAL A 134 -6.43 -1.63 -7.12
C VAL A 134 -7.02 -0.29 -6.64
N LEU A 135 -8.34 -0.13 -6.72
CA LEU A 135 -9.03 1.09 -6.27
C LEU A 135 -8.91 1.30 -4.75
N LEU A 136 -9.13 0.26 -3.95
CA LEU A 136 -9.00 0.33 -2.49
C LEU A 136 -7.55 0.64 -2.08
N THR A 137 -6.57 0.03 -2.75
CA THR A 137 -5.15 0.28 -2.48
C THR A 137 -4.75 1.71 -2.86
N LEU A 138 -5.28 2.25 -3.96
CA LEU A 138 -5.10 3.65 -4.35
C LEU A 138 -5.68 4.60 -3.29
N ILE A 139 -6.92 4.37 -2.85
CA ILE A 139 -7.57 5.18 -1.81
C ILE A 139 -6.75 5.14 -0.52
N CYS A 140 -6.25 3.96 -0.13
CA CYS A 140 -5.37 3.82 1.03
C CYS A 140 -4.08 4.62 0.86
N SER A 141 -3.43 4.54 -0.30
CA SER A 141 -2.20 5.28 -0.60
C SER A 141 -2.41 6.80 -0.54
N LEU A 142 -3.51 7.30 -1.12
CA LEU A 142 -3.89 8.71 -1.08
C LEU A 142 -4.20 9.16 0.35
N ALA A 143 -4.91 8.35 1.13
CA ALA A 143 -5.19 8.67 2.54
C ALA A 143 -3.90 8.76 3.37
N ALA A 144 -2.92 7.88 3.12
CA ALA A 144 -1.62 7.92 3.76
C ALA A 144 -0.81 9.16 3.36
N LEU A 145 -0.84 9.53 2.08
CA LEU A 145 -0.20 10.74 1.56
C LEU A 145 -0.82 12.01 2.16
N CYS A 146 -2.15 12.12 2.15
CA CYS A 146 -2.87 13.25 2.76
C CYS A 146 -2.56 13.39 4.24
N ARG A 147 -2.43 12.29 4.99
CA ARG A 147 -2.00 12.35 6.39
C ARG A 147 -0.58 12.88 6.52
N THR A 148 0.33 12.40 5.67
CA THR A 148 1.73 12.84 5.69
C THR A 148 1.88 14.33 5.36
N CYS A 149 1.04 14.87 4.47
CA CYS A 149 1.13 16.26 4.02
C CYS A 149 0.31 17.24 4.87
N CYS A 150 -0.87 16.84 5.37
CA CYS A 150 -1.87 17.80 5.89
C CYS A 150 -2.27 17.58 7.35
N CYS A 151 -2.07 16.40 7.94
CA CYS A 151 -2.60 16.10 9.27
C CYS A 151 -1.53 15.55 10.22
N ALA A 152 -1.26 16.26 11.32
CA ALA A 152 -0.37 15.76 12.36
C ALA A 152 -0.97 14.52 13.06
N GLY A 153 -0.43 13.34 12.77
CA GLY A 153 -0.51 12.13 13.61
C GLY A 153 -1.90 11.70 14.07
N GLY A 154 -2.74 11.21 13.16
CA GLY A 154 -4.01 10.55 13.50
C GLY A 154 -3.88 9.03 13.68
N LYS A 155 -4.86 8.40 14.36
CA LYS A 155 -4.95 6.94 14.57
C LYS A 155 -4.76 6.18 13.25
N THR A 156 -3.75 5.31 13.18
CA THR A 156 -3.40 4.53 11.98
C THR A 156 -4.11 3.18 11.88
N ILE A 157 -4.76 2.74 12.97
CA ILE A 157 -5.45 1.43 13.06
C ILE A 157 -6.52 1.27 11.96
N PHE A 158 -7.40 2.26 11.80
CA PHE A 158 -8.45 2.20 10.76
C PHE A 158 -7.86 2.11 9.34
N HIS A 159 -6.74 2.81 9.12
CA HIS A 159 -6.03 2.75 7.85
C HIS A 159 -5.40 1.37 7.63
N GLY A 160 -4.86 0.74 8.67
CA GLY A 160 -4.42 -0.65 8.65
C GLY A 160 -5.56 -1.63 8.31
N ILE A 161 -6.73 -1.52 8.94
CA ILE A 161 -7.90 -2.37 8.64
C ILE A 161 -8.34 -2.24 7.17
N MET A 162 -8.46 -1.01 6.66
CA MET A 162 -8.83 -0.79 5.26
C MET A 162 -7.78 -1.35 4.30
N THR A 163 -6.49 -1.22 4.65
CA THR A 163 -5.38 -1.80 3.88
C THR A 163 -5.42 -3.33 3.92
N PHE A 164 -5.82 -3.94 5.05
CA PHE A 164 -6.00 -5.38 5.17
C PHE A 164 -7.14 -5.88 4.27
N ILE A 165 -8.26 -5.18 4.23
CA ILE A 165 -9.38 -5.49 3.34
C ILE A 165 -8.92 -5.39 1.87
N ALA A 166 -8.16 -4.36 1.50
CA ALA A 166 -7.59 -4.23 0.16
C ALA A 166 -6.65 -5.39 -0.18
N GLY A 167 -5.68 -5.71 0.69
CA GLY A 167 -4.79 -6.86 0.49
C GLY A 167 -5.57 -8.19 0.38
N GLY A 168 -6.57 -8.38 1.23
CA GLY A 168 -7.44 -9.56 1.24
C GLY A 168 -8.25 -9.71 -0.05
N THR A 169 -8.78 -8.63 -0.63
CA THR A 169 -9.45 -8.70 -1.94
C THR A 169 -8.46 -9.04 -3.05
N GLY A 170 -7.22 -8.56 -2.98
CA GLY A 170 -6.14 -9.00 -3.87
C GLY A 170 -5.86 -10.49 -3.80
N ILE A 171 -5.73 -11.05 -2.59
CA ILE A 171 -5.55 -12.51 -2.38
C ILE A 171 -6.77 -13.30 -2.83
N ALA A 172 -7.98 -12.79 -2.62
CA ALA A 172 -9.21 -13.41 -3.12
C ALA A 172 -9.23 -13.48 -4.65
N ALA A 173 -8.82 -12.43 -5.35
CA ALA A 173 -8.70 -12.45 -6.82
C ALA A 173 -7.71 -13.53 -7.29
N VAL A 174 -6.58 -13.68 -6.62
CA VAL A 174 -5.59 -14.74 -6.90
C VAL A 174 -6.19 -16.12 -6.70
N GLY A 175 -6.90 -16.34 -5.59
CA GLY A 175 -7.53 -17.62 -5.29
C GLY A 175 -8.64 -17.98 -6.27
N LEU A 176 -9.47 -17.00 -6.64
CA LEU A 176 -10.51 -17.19 -7.67
C LEU A 176 -9.88 -17.55 -9.02
N PHE A 177 -8.85 -16.82 -9.45
CA PHE A 177 -8.15 -17.12 -10.69
C PHE A 177 -7.51 -18.52 -10.67
N ALA A 178 -6.77 -18.87 -9.61
CA ALA A 178 -6.16 -20.18 -9.49
C ALA A 178 -7.19 -21.32 -9.49
N GLY A 179 -8.38 -21.08 -8.92
CA GLY A 179 -9.49 -22.03 -8.89
C GLY A 179 -10.25 -22.17 -10.22
N THR A 180 -10.35 -21.12 -11.03
CA THR A 180 -11.05 -21.17 -12.34
C THR A 180 -10.14 -21.59 -13.49
N VAL A 181 -8.82 -21.45 -13.32
CA VAL A 181 -7.82 -21.81 -14.33
C VAL A 181 -7.90 -23.29 -14.76
N SER A 182 -8.44 -24.20 -13.94
CA SER A 182 -8.65 -25.60 -14.38
C SER A 182 -9.62 -25.75 -15.56
N GLU A 183 -10.48 -24.76 -15.82
CA GLU A 183 -11.48 -24.80 -16.89
C GLU A 183 -11.16 -23.90 -18.10
N GLY A 184 -10.06 -23.14 -18.05
CA GLY A 184 -9.57 -22.32 -19.16
C GLY A 184 -10.42 -21.07 -19.39
N PHE A 185 -9.93 -19.92 -18.91
CA PHE A 185 -10.50 -18.58 -19.11
C PHE A 185 -10.99 -18.36 -20.55
N ALA A 186 -12.31 -18.39 -20.78
CA ALA A 186 -13.01 -18.27 -22.07
C ALA A 186 -12.45 -19.07 -23.26
N MET A 187 -11.46 -19.94 -23.05
CA MET A 187 -10.63 -20.55 -24.09
C MET A 187 -10.22 -21.92 -23.59
N LYS A 188 -10.64 -22.96 -24.31
CA LYS A 188 -10.29 -24.36 -24.07
C LYS A 188 -8.83 -24.66 -24.44
N VAL A 189 -7.92 -23.83 -23.95
CA VAL A 189 -6.47 -24.02 -24.11
C VAL A 189 -6.02 -25.01 -23.06
N LYS A 190 -5.11 -25.93 -23.42
CA LYS A 190 -4.35 -26.63 -22.40
C LYS A 190 -3.48 -25.56 -21.73
N LEU A 191 -3.85 -25.17 -20.52
CA LEU A 191 -3.02 -24.27 -19.75
C LEU A 191 -1.67 -24.94 -19.56
N LEU A 192 -0.61 -24.26 -20.03
CA LEU A 192 0.74 -24.73 -19.81
C LEU A 192 1.24 -24.19 -18.47
N GLU A 193 1.19 -22.87 -18.27
CA GLU A 193 1.85 -22.19 -17.15
C GLU A 193 1.19 -20.85 -16.76
N TYR A 194 1.40 -20.41 -15.52
CA TYR A 194 1.06 -19.05 -15.09
C TYR A 194 2.07 -18.04 -15.64
N GLY A 195 1.58 -16.91 -16.14
CA GLY A 195 2.44 -15.87 -16.68
C GLY A 195 3.04 -14.94 -15.62
N TRP A 196 4.04 -14.14 -16.00
CA TRP A 196 4.77 -13.26 -15.07
C TRP A 196 3.88 -12.20 -14.40
N ALA A 197 2.86 -11.70 -15.10
CA ALA A 197 1.99 -10.65 -14.57
C ALA A 197 1.15 -11.14 -13.40
N PHE A 198 0.78 -12.43 -13.42
CA PHE A 198 0.12 -13.08 -12.29
C PHE A 198 1.02 -13.05 -11.05
N TYR A 199 2.29 -13.46 -11.17
CA TYR A 199 3.23 -13.42 -10.04
C TYR A 199 3.48 -12.00 -9.52
N VAL A 200 3.57 -11.01 -10.42
CA VAL A 200 3.70 -9.59 -10.05
C VAL A 200 2.47 -9.14 -9.25
N TYR A 201 1.27 -9.51 -9.68
CA TYR A 201 0.03 -9.21 -8.96
C TYR A 201 0.01 -9.86 -7.57
N VAL A 202 0.37 -11.16 -7.48
CA VAL A 202 0.45 -11.91 -6.22
C VAL A 202 1.42 -11.23 -5.24
N ALA A 203 2.61 -10.85 -5.71
CA ALA A 203 3.60 -10.16 -4.89
C ALA A 203 3.05 -8.82 -4.37
N GLY A 204 2.37 -8.05 -5.23
CA GLY A 204 1.68 -6.81 -4.84
C GLY A 204 0.66 -7.04 -3.73
N ALA A 205 -0.25 -8.01 -3.90
CA ALA A 205 -1.29 -8.33 -2.91
C ALA A 205 -0.72 -8.78 -1.56
N VAL A 206 0.35 -9.59 -1.57
CA VAL A 206 1.06 -10.02 -0.35
C VAL A 206 1.71 -8.82 0.35
N ILE A 207 2.37 -7.93 -0.39
CA ILE A 207 2.98 -6.72 0.17
C ILE A 207 1.93 -5.83 0.83
N VAL A 208 0.80 -5.54 0.15
CA VAL A 208 -0.30 -4.75 0.71
C VAL A 208 -0.83 -5.39 1.99
N THR A 209 -1.00 -6.71 1.99
CA THR A 209 -1.44 -7.46 3.18
C THR A 209 -0.43 -7.34 4.32
N MET A 210 0.86 -7.48 4.07
CA MET A 210 1.90 -7.35 5.11
C MET A 210 2.00 -5.93 5.67
N VAL A 211 1.88 -4.92 4.80
CA VAL A 211 1.86 -3.51 5.19
C VAL A 211 0.67 -3.20 6.11
N SER A 212 -0.47 -3.84 5.91
CA SER A 212 -1.63 -3.66 6.80
C SER A 212 -1.32 -4.03 8.26
N PHE A 213 -0.58 -5.12 8.48
CA PHE A 213 -0.12 -5.50 9.82
C PHE A 213 0.85 -4.46 10.38
N MET A 214 1.81 -4.01 9.58
CA MET A 214 2.72 -2.94 10.00
C MET A 214 1.96 -1.68 10.41
N LEU A 215 0.94 -1.26 9.66
CA LEU A 215 0.13 -0.09 9.99
C LEU A 215 -0.71 -0.28 11.26
N CYS A 216 -1.22 -1.49 11.51
CA CYS A 216 -1.93 -1.81 12.75
C CYS A 216 -1.02 -1.77 13.98
N PHE A 217 0.22 -2.25 13.88
CA PHE A 217 1.15 -2.34 15.01
C PHE A 217 2.07 -1.13 15.17
N ALA A 218 2.32 -0.36 14.11
CA ALA A 218 3.16 0.85 14.15
C ALA A 218 2.44 2.10 14.69
N SER A 219 1.21 1.97 15.18
CA SER A 219 0.53 3.08 15.86
C SER A 219 1.24 3.34 17.19
N PRO A 220 1.73 4.57 17.44
CA PRO A 220 2.36 4.90 18.73
C PRO A 220 1.41 4.75 19.91
N ASP A 221 0.09 4.83 19.66
CA ASP A 221 -0.96 4.63 20.66
C ASP A 221 -1.38 3.15 20.82
N ASN A 222 -0.70 2.20 20.17
CA ASN A 222 -1.05 0.79 20.33
C ASN A 222 -0.50 0.30 21.69
N PRO A 223 -1.35 -0.10 22.65
CA PRO A 223 -0.91 -0.55 23.98
C PRO A 223 0.05 -1.75 23.93
N LEU A 224 0.07 -2.48 22.80
CA LEU A 224 0.98 -3.59 22.57
C LEU A 224 2.42 -3.15 22.28
N THR A 225 2.63 -1.98 21.68
CA THR A 225 3.98 -1.49 21.34
C THR A 225 4.89 -1.32 22.57
N PRO A 226 4.48 -0.64 23.65
CA PRO A 226 5.30 -0.56 24.86
C PRO A 226 5.44 -1.93 25.55
N MET A 227 4.45 -2.82 25.44
CA MET A 227 4.53 -4.18 25.98
C MET A 227 5.59 -5.03 25.27
N ILE A 228 5.67 -4.94 23.94
CA ILE A 228 6.69 -5.62 23.12
C ILE A 228 8.07 -5.01 23.36
N ILE A 229 8.18 -3.68 23.47
CA ILE A 229 9.45 -3.02 23.79
C ILE A 229 9.93 -3.43 25.19
N ASN A 230 9.04 -3.48 26.18
CA ASN A 230 9.38 -3.93 27.53
C ASN A 230 9.74 -5.43 27.58
N SER A 231 9.09 -6.27 26.77
CA SER A 231 9.46 -7.68 26.66
C SER A 231 10.73 -7.91 25.83
N MET A 232 11.18 -6.96 25.01
CA MET A 232 12.49 -7.04 24.35
C MET A 232 13.62 -6.40 25.19
N GLY A 233 13.26 -5.52 26.14
CA GLY A 233 14.22 -4.83 27.02
C GLY A 233 15.05 -5.75 27.91
N HIS A 234 14.55 -6.96 28.24
CA HIS A 234 15.33 -7.95 28.97
C HIS A 234 16.25 -8.81 28.08
N ILE A 235 16.05 -8.80 26.76
CA ILE A 235 16.83 -9.60 25.78
C ILE A 235 17.96 -8.76 25.17
N LEU A 236 17.79 -7.43 25.11
CA LEU A 236 18.78 -6.50 24.56
C LEU A 236 19.48 -5.73 25.71
N PRO A 237 20.65 -6.20 26.22
CA PRO A 237 21.33 -5.60 27.37
C PRO A 237 21.90 -4.19 27.12
N ASN A 238 21.77 -3.65 25.91
CA ASN A 238 22.25 -2.32 25.57
C ASN A 238 21.06 -1.36 25.47
N GLY A 239 20.82 -0.59 26.54
CA GLY A 239 19.77 0.44 26.69
C GLY A 239 19.79 1.61 25.68
N ARG A 240 20.39 1.45 24.50
CA ARG A 240 20.38 2.44 23.41
C ARG A 240 19.02 2.55 22.72
N TYR A 241 18.19 1.51 22.73
CA TYR A 241 16.86 1.56 22.12
C TYR A 241 15.81 2.27 22.98
N ALA A 242 15.95 2.22 24.31
CA ALA A 242 15.06 2.94 25.22
C ALA A 242 15.16 4.47 25.03
N ARG A 243 16.34 4.99 24.71
CA ARG A 243 16.55 6.44 24.47
C ARG A 243 15.77 6.98 23.26
N MET A 244 15.60 6.21 22.18
CA MET A 244 14.89 6.71 20.99
C MET A 244 13.37 6.83 21.18
N ALA A 245 12.81 6.10 22.15
CA ALA A 245 11.40 6.24 22.51
C ALA A 245 11.16 7.43 23.46
N ASP A 246 12.21 7.94 24.08
CA ASP A 246 12.15 8.91 25.19
C ASP A 246 12.83 10.25 24.86
N ASP A 247 13.03 10.56 23.57
CA ASP A 247 13.50 11.89 23.11
C ASP A 247 12.44 13.00 23.33
N ARG A 248 11.39 12.74 24.11
CA ARG A 248 10.50 13.75 24.72
C ARG A 248 10.83 14.04 26.19
N LEU A 249 11.94 13.54 26.71
CA LEU A 249 12.44 14.06 27.98
C LEU A 249 12.88 15.52 27.76
N PRO A 250 12.25 16.49 28.45
CA PRO A 250 12.67 17.88 28.37
C PRO A 250 14.15 17.94 28.76
N LEU A 251 14.93 18.55 27.87
CA LEU A 251 16.30 18.97 28.12
C LEU A 251 16.39 19.57 29.52
N GLU A 252 17.22 18.93 30.33
CA GLU A 252 18.04 19.57 31.35
C GLU A 252 17.33 20.65 32.16
N GLN A 253 16.70 20.19 33.24
CA GLN A 253 16.40 20.98 34.42
C GLN A 253 17.67 21.70 34.87
N THR A 254 17.92 22.87 34.27
CA THR A 254 18.88 23.84 34.76
C THR A 254 18.23 24.40 36.02
N ASP A 255 18.78 24.02 37.17
CA ASP A 255 18.40 24.52 38.50
C ASP A 255 18.22 26.05 38.45
N THR A 256 16.97 26.46 38.28
CA THR A 256 16.51 27.81 38.56
C THR A 256 15.19 27.62 39.26
N ASP A 257 15.23 27.78 40.58
CA ASP A 257 14.10 27.88 41.49
C ASP A 257 13.15 28.96 40.99
N VAL A 258 12.26 28.58 40.08
CA VAL A 258 11.11 29.39 39.67
C VAL A 258 9.91 28.48 39.81
N HIS A 259 9.16 28.70 40.89
CA HIS A 259 7.83 28.12 41.10
C HIS A 259 6.90 28.54 39.96
N VAL A 260 6.89 27.78 38.86
CA VAL A 260 5.87 27.92 37.81
C VAL A 260 4.74 26.96 38.15
N ASN A 261 3.62 27.55 38.55
CA ASN A 261 2.37 26.86 38.88
C ASN A 261 1.69 26.37 37.58
N LEU A 262 2.15 25.25 37.02
CA LEU A 262 1.57 24.63 35.82
C LEU A 262 0.31 23.85 36.20
N ARG A 263 -0.86 24.50 36.10
CA ARG A 263 -2.15 23.79 35.99
C ARG A 263 -2.20 23.09 34.63
N TYR A 264 -2.09 21.78 34.63
CA TYR A 264 -2.45 20.97 33.46
C TYR A 264 -3.98 20.94 33.32
N PRO A 265 -4.55 21.28 32.16
CA PRO A 265 -5.95 20.99 31.89
C PRO A 265 -6.13 19.46 31.79
N GLN A 266 -6.97 18.92 32.67
CA GLN A 266 -7.46 17.54 32.57
C GLN A 266 -8.28 17.41 31.29
N VAL A 267 -7.74 16.71 30.28
CA VAL A 267 -8.50 16.34 29.09
C VAL A 267 -9.30 15.09 29.44
N GLN A 268 -10.61 15.28 29.63
CA GLN A 268 -11.57 14.21 29.89
C GLN A 268 -11.86 13.49 28.57
N SER A 269 -11.42 12.23 28.46
CA SER A 269 -11.69 11.39 27.29
C SER A 269 -13.14 10.87 27.32
N TYR A 270 -13.91 11.19 26.27
CA TYR A 270 -15.16 10.51 25.91
C TYR A 270 -14.90 9.41 24.89
#